data_AF-A0A1Z4RR50-F1
#
_entry.id   AF-A0A1Z4RR50-F1
#
_cell.length_a   1.000
_cell.length_b   1.000
_cell.length_c   1.000
_cell.angle_alpha   90.00
_cell.angle_beta   90.00
_cell.angle_gamma   90.00
#
_symmetry.space_group_name_H-M   'P 1'
#
loop_
_entity.id
_entity.type
_entity.pdbx_description
1 polymer ?
#
loop_
_entity_poly.entity_id
_entity_poly.type
_entity_poly.pdbx_seq_one_letter_code
_entity_poly.pdbx_strand_id
1 'polypeptide(L)' 'MSDLITFILLLVYGGGIWKFLSGYSRTNFDPSLSRKAVLALLWPVFLATNKSYRRNFRKALKGR' A
#
# COMPACT_ATOMS: atom_id res chain seq x y z
N MET A 1 5.77 12.27 23.67
CA MET A 1 5.08 10.96 23.50
C MET A 1 4.24 10.94 22.22
N SER A 2 3.46 12.00 21.94
CA SER A 2 2.67 12.18 20.70
C SER A 2 3.51 12.16 19.41
N ASP A 3 4.65 12.82 19.40
CA ASP A 3 5.38 13.10 18.16
C ASP A 3 6.03 11.85 17.57
N LEU A 4 6.47 10.92 18.44
CA LEU A 4 7.03 9.64 18.04
C LEU A 4 5.98 8.74 17.39
N ILE A 5 4.76 8.70 17.94
CA ILE A 5 3.65 7.91 17.39
C ILE A 5 3.25 8.47 16.02
N THR A 6 3.13 9.79 15.90
CA THR A 6 2.85 10.46 14.62
C THR A 6 3.95 10.19 13.59
N PHE A 7 5.21 10.24 14.01
CA PHE A 7 6.36 9.95 13.14
C PHE A 7 6.36 8.50 12.65
N ILE A 8 6.08 7.53 13.54
CA ILE A 8 5.95 6.12 13.16
C ILE A 8 4.76 5.93 12.20
N LEU A 9 3.63 6.59 12.45
CA LEU A 9 2.48 6.52 11.56
C LEU A 9 2.82 7.04 10.16
N LEU A 10 3.54 8.16 10.08
CA LEU A 10 3.99 8.74 8.82
C LEU A 10 4.99 7.83 8.09
N LEU A 11 5.94 7.23 8.81
CA LEU A 11 6.88 6.27 8.24
C LEU A 11 6.17 5.02 7.71
N VAL A 12 5.20 4.50 8.45
CA VAL A 12 4.40 3.34 8.03
C VAL A 12 3.52 3.72 6.83
N TYR A 13 2.89 4.89 6.86
CA TYR A 13 2.02 5.40 5.80
C TYR A 13 2.79 5.64 4.50
N GLY A 14 3.88 6.42 4.55
CA GLY A 14 4.73 6.69 3.39
C GLY A 14 5.48 5.44 2.91
N GLY A 15 5.98 4.63 3.85
CA GLY A 15 6.64 3.36 3.54
C GLY A 15 5.71 2.37 2.83
N GLY A 16 4.46 2.25 3.29
CA GLY A 16 3.43 1.43 2.64
C GLY A 16 3.15 1.86 1.20
N ILE A 17 3.01 3.16 0.96
CA ILE A 17 2.83 3.74 -0.38
C ILE A 17 4.01 3.42 -1.28
N TRP A 18 5.24 3.75 -0.86
CA TRP A 18 6.43 3.56 -1.68
C TRP A 18 6.64 2.09 -2.07
N LYS A 19 6.48 1.19 -1.10
CA LYS A 19 6.66 -0.25 -1.30
C LYS A 19 5.56 -0.83 -2.19
N PHE A 20 4.33 -0.35 -2.06
CA PHE A 20 3.23 -0.72 -2.97
C PHE A 20 3.47 -0.24 -4.39
N LEU A 21 3.90 1.00 -4.59
CA LEU A 21 4.18 1.57 -5.92
C LEU A 21 5.34 0.86 -6.63
N SER A 22 6.37 0.47 -5.89
CA SER A 22 7.53 -0.30 -6.38
C SER A 22 7.14 -1.72 -6.79
N GLY A 23 6.27 -2.38 -6.02
CA GLY A 23 5.79 -3.74 -6.29
C GLY A 23 4.57 -3.84 -7.20
N TYR A 24 3.94 -2.71 -7.55
CA TYR A 24 2.68 -2.69 -8.30
C TYR A 24 2.78 -3.37 -9.66
N SER A 25 3.95 -3.31 -10.31
CA SER A 25 4.20 -4.00 -11.59
C SER A 25 4.07 -5.52 -11.52
N ARG A 26 4.09 -6.10 -10.31
CA ARG A 26 3.91 -7.54 -10.06
C ARG A 26 2.51 -7.90 -9.58
N THR A 27 1.59 -6.93 -9.52
CA THR A 27 0.20 -7.17 -9.09
C THR A 27 -0.71 -7.42 -10.28
N ASN A 28 -1.77 -8.20 -10.09
CA ASN A 28 -2.83 -8.40 -11.09
C ASN A 28 -3.79 -7.20 -11.21
N PHE A 29 -3.38 -6.03 -10.72
CA PHE A 29 -4.19 -4.83 -10.88
C PHE A 29 -3.99 -4.25 -12.28
N ASP A 30 -5.06 -3.66 -12.78
CA ASP A 30 -5.07 -2.96 -14.06
C ASP A 30 -3.92 -1.91 -14.10
N PRO A 31 -3.15 -1.83 -15.20
CA PRO A 31 -2.02 -0.90 -15.35
C PRO A 31 -2.40 0.60 -15.29
N SER A 32 -3.68 0.94 -15.12
CA SER A 32 -4.15 2.30 -14.90
C SER A 32 -3.42 3.02 -13.74
N LEU A 33 -2.69 4.08 -14.09
CA LEU A 33 -1.97 4.96 -13.16
C LEU A 33 -2.89 5.60 -12.11
N SER A 34 -4.10 5.98 -12.50
CA SER A 34 -5.09 6.57 -11.60
C SER A 34 -5.52 5.56 -10.52
N ARG A 35 -5.76 4.30 -10.93
CA ARG A 35 -6.14 3.23 -10.01
C ARG A 35 -4.99 2.86 -9.08
N LYS A 36 -3.76 2.85 -9.60
CA LYS A 36 -2.53 2.67 -8.82
C LYS A 36 -2.39 3.73 -7.72
N ALA A 37 -2.57 5.02 -8.06
CA ALA A 37 -2.44 6.12 -7.11
C ALA A 37 -3.51 6.07 -6.01
N VAL A 38 -4.78 5.84 -6.38
CA VAL A 38 -5.90 5.72 -5.43
C VAL A 38 -5.69 4.54 -4.48
N LEU A 39 -5.29 3.38 -5.01
CA LEU A 39 -5.01 2.18 -4.22
C LEU A 39 -3.78 2.35 -3.33
N ALA A 40 -2.76 3.11 -3.77
CA ALA A 40 -1.59 3.40 -2.97
C ALA A 40 -1.91 4.35 -1.82
N LEU A 41 -2.62 5.46 -2.09
CA LEU A 41 -3.00 6.43 -1.05
C LEU A 41 -3.96 5.84 -0.02
N LEU A 42 -4.97 5.10 -0.48
CA LEU A 42 -5.98 4.49 0.40
C LEU A 42 -5.57 3.12 0.94
N TRP A 43 -4.27 2.79 0.90
CA TRP A 43 -3.78 1.49 1.32
C TRP A 43 -4.21 1.07 2.73
N PRO A 44 -4.26 1.93 3.78
CA PRO A 44 -4.60 1.47 5.13
C PRO A 44 -6.06 1.01 5.20
N VAL A 45 -6.94 1.76 4.53
CA VAL A 45 -8.38 1.49 4.45
C VAL A 45 -8.61 0.18 3.71
N PHE A 46 -7.99 0.00 2.53
CA PHE A 46 -8.15 -1.23 1.76
C PHE A 46 -7.49 -2.44 2.42
N LEU A 47 -6.42 -2.26 3.20
CA LEU A 47 -5.78 -3.35 3.94
C LEU A 47 -6.68 -3.83 5.09
N ALA A 48 -7.38 -2.91 5.77
CA ALA A 48 -8.37 -3.25 6.79
C ALA A 48 -9.64 -3.90 6.20
N THR A 49 -10.19 -3.32 5.13
CA THR A 49 -11.53 -3.66 4.60
C THR A 49 -11.55 -4.75 3.54
N ASN A 50 -10.47 -4.95 2.77
CA ASN A 50 -10.51 -5.78 1.56
C ASN A 50 -9.46 -6.91 1.56
N LYS A 51 -9.94 -8.15 1.68
CA LYS A 51 -9.10 -9.36 1.69
C LYS A 51 -8.36 -9.58 0.36
N SER A 52 -8.96 -9.23 -0.78
CA SER A 52 -8.33 -9.32 -2.09
C SER A 52 -7.20 -8.30 -2.22
N TYR A 53 -7.42 -7.07 -1.74
CA TYR A 53 -6.38 -6.04 -1.69
C TYR A 53 -5.20 -6.49 -0.84
N ARG A 54 -5.42 -7.03 0.37
CA ARG A 54 -4.34 -7.58 1.22
C ARG A 54 -3.47 -8.60 0.49
N ARG A 55 -4.09 -9.50 -0.29
CA ARG A 55 -3.37 -10.51 -1.07
C ARG A 55 -2.47 -9.87 -2.12
N ASN A 56 -2.98 -8.89 -2.87
CA ASN A 56 -2.20 -8.17 -3.89
C ASN A 56 -1.15 -7.25 -3.27
N PHE A 57 -1.44 -6.61 -2.14
CA PHE A 57 -0.49 -5.81 -1.37
C PHE A 57 0.68 -6.67 -0.88
N ARG A 58 0.40 -7.87 -0.36
CA ARG A 58 1.46 -8.83 0.03
C ARG A 58 2.28 -9.31 -1.16
N LYS A 59 1.65 -9.51 -2.32
CA LYS A 59 2.35 -9.80 -3.59
C LYS A 59 3.23 -8.64 -4.05
N ALA A 60 2.77 -7.40 -3.95
CA ALA A 60 3.58 -6.22 -4.25
C ALA A 60 4.79 -6.13 -3.31
N LEU A 61 4.59 -6.42 -2.02
CA LEU A 61 5.63 -6.34 -0.99
C LEU A 61 6.67 -7.46 -1.07
N LYS A 62 6.23 -8.70 -1.30
CA LYS A 62 7.08 -9.92 -1.19
C LYS A 62 7.36 -10.58 -2.53
N GLY A 63 6.70 -10.14 -3.61
CA GLY A 63 6.83 -10.74 -4.93
C GLY A 63 6.29 -12.18 -5.04
N ARG A 64 5.61 -12.71 -4.02
CA ARG A 64 5.12 -14.08 -3.93
C ARG A 64 3.74 -14.15 -3.27
#